data_AF-A0A4U0XD52-F1
#
_entry.id   AF-A0A4U0XD52-F1
#
_cell.length_a   1.000
_cell.length_b   1.000
_cell.length_c   1.000
_cell.angle_alpha   90.00
_cell.angle_beta   90.00
_cell.angle_gamma   90.00
#
_symmetry.space_group_name_H-M   'P 1'
#
loop_
_entity.id
_entity.type
_entity.pdbx_description
1 polymer ?
#
loop_
_entity_poly.entity_id
_entity_poly.type
_entity_poly.pdbx_seq_one_letter_code
_entity_poly.pdbx_strand_id
1 'polypeptide(L)'
;TPYMHMVYHPTERRLDTAIWRALFASSTRQARQFVVHGFVKVNGKKMIYPGYLLNPGDMFSVEPERVLWGTGHMKGHKLPEDSERRQSGQNQRADESDDVEKKGDDKSATQLQEASPSESEPVKDPKAALKALRKQAEAILENPKQGRTLSAKGKQELRAFKRQVKTTISRPNASTERAIAQNLESTFEQLKATLLSEKPASTTTTAASDTSTEPETLSPKDEYQLRVALQRAYENPRDPSKPYATPWRPREYMSAFAFIPRYLEVNQNICSAVYLRHPVARPGLAEVPTPFHTETSQLAFTWYLRRR
;
A
#
# COMPACT_ATOMS: atom_id res chain seq x y z
N THR A 1 -24.84 43.16 -1.60
CA THR A 1 -24.17 42.22 -2.53
C THR A 1 -22.68 42.32 -2.30
N PRO A 2 -21.96 41.22 -2.05
CA PRO A 2 -20.52 41.26 -1.76
C PRO A 2 -19.67 41.43 -3.04
N TYR A 3 -19.68 42.62 -3.63
CA TYR A 3 -18.95 42.89 -4.88
C TYR A 3 -17.43 42.69 -4.75
N MET A 4 -16.86 42.99 -3.59
CA MET A 4 -15.42 42.90 -3.38
C MET A 4 -14.91 41.45 -3.46
N HIS A 5 -15.73 40.45 -3.16
CA HIS A 5 -15.34 39.04 -3.36
C HIS A 5 -15.17 38.66 -4.84
N MET A 6 -15.67 39.47 -5.76
CA MET A 6 -15.54 39.24 -7.20
C MET A 6 -14.19 39.65 -7.77
N VAL A 7 -13.26 40.23 -6.99
CA VAL A 7 -11.97 40.75 -7.48
C VAL A 7 -11.21 39.75 -8.35
N TYR A 8 -11.23 38.46 -7.98
CA TYR A 8 -10.55 37.40 -8.71
C TYR A 8 -11.44 36.65 -9.71
N HIS A 9 -12.65 37.12 -10.01
CA HIS A 9 -13.54 36.45 -10.97
C HIS A 9 -12.92 36.15 -12.36
N PRO A 10 -11.97 36.94 -12.91
CA PRO A 10 -11.37 36.63 -14.21
C PRO A 10 -10.54 35.34 -14.19
N THR A 11 -10.01 34.93 -13.04
CA THR A 11 -9.21 33.69 -12.94
C THR A 11 -10.10 32.46 -13.09
N GLU A 12 -11.35 32.53 -12.61
CA GLU A 12 -12.34 31.44 -12.72
C GLU A 12 -12.78 31.14 -14.15
N ARG A 13 -12.50 32.04 -15.11
CA ARG A 13 -12.72 31.81 -16.54
C ARG A 13 -11.66 30.90 -17.16
N ARG A 14 -10.48 30.78 -16.53
CA ARG A 14 -9.38 29.99 -17.08
C ARG A 14 -9.69 28.51 -17.00
N LEU A 15 -9.33 27.77 -18.04
CA LEU A 15 -9.54 26.33 -18.14
C LEU A 15 -8.90 25.56 -16.97
N ASP A 16 -7.67 25.90 -16.57
CA ASP A 16 -6.98 25.25 -15.44
C ASP A 16 -7.74 25.41 -14.11
N THR A 17 -8.29 26.61 -13.88
CA THR A 17 -9.03 26.93 -12.66
C THR A 17 -10.39 26.23 -12.67
N ALA A 18 -11.10 26.25 -13.79
CA ALA A 18 -12.39 25.57 -13.94
C ALA A 18 -12.29 24.04 -13.70
N ILE A 19 -11.23 23.39 -14.18
CA ILE A 19 -10.96 21.96 -13.94
C ILE A 19 -10.78 21.67 -12.45
N TRP A 20 -10.02 22.52 -11.75
CA TRP A 20 -9.84 22.39 -10.30
C TRP A 20 -11.15 22.60 -9.54
N ARG A 21 -11.95 23.59 -9.92
CA ARG A 21 -13.28 23.85 -9.33
C ARG A 21 -14.29 22.73 -9.59
N ALA A 22 -14.14 21.99 -10.68
CA ALA A 22 -14.95 20.80 -10.98
C ALA A 22 -14.54 19.55 -10.17
N LEU A 23 -13.52 19.67 -9.29
CA LEU A 23 -12.95 18.58 -8.50
C LEU A 23 -12.30 17.47 -9.36
N PHE A 24 -11.86 17.79 -10.59
CA PHE A 24 -11.14 16.84 -11.45
C PHE A 24 -9.63 16.79 -11.17
N ALA A 25 -9.12 17.73 -10.37
CA ALA A 25 -7.73 17.79 -9.94
C ALA A 25 -7.66 18.22 -8.47
N SER A 26 -6.60 17.81 -7.77
CA SER A 26 -6.34 18.20 -6.38
C SER A 26 -5.91 19.67 -6.21
N SER A 27 -5.35 20.28 -7.26
CA SER A 27 -4.80 21.63 -7.24
C SER A 27 -4.88 22.27 -8.62
N THR A 28 -4.93 23.60 -8.67
CA THR A 28 -4.83 24.40 -9.91
C THR A 28 -3.54 24.10 -10.70
N ARG A 29 -2.42 23.84 -10.00
CA ARG A 29 -1.15 23.47 -10.66
C ARG A 29 -1.22 22.11 -11.33
N GLN A 30 -1.88 21.15 -10.69
CA GLN A 30 -2.10 19.82 -11.27
C GLN A 30 -3.07 19.89 -12.47
N ALA A 31 -4.16 20.65 -12.35
CA ALA A 31 -5.06 20.92 -13.47
C ALA A 31 -4.32 21.54 -14.67
N ARG A 32 -3.43 22.51 -14.42
CA ARG A 32 -2.56 23.08 -15.46
C ARG A 32 -1.69 22.02 -16.14
N GLN A 33 -1.08 21.11 -15.38
CA GLN A 33 -0.32 20.00 -15.95
C GLN A 33 -1.20 19.11 -16.83
N PHE A 34 -2.43 18.79 -16.40
CA PHE A 34 -3.35 17.97 -17.20
C PHE A 34 -3.65 18.62 -18.55
N VAL A 35 -3.86 19.94 -18.57
CA VAL A 35 -4.06 20.70 -19.81
C VAL A 35 -2.79 20.68 -20.67
N VAL A 36 -1.62 21.00 -20.11
CA VAL A 36 -0.34 21.07 -20.86
C VAL A 36 0.06 19.71 -21.45
N HIS A 37 -0.18 18.62 -20.74
CA HIS A 37 0.04 17.27 -21.26
C HIS A 37 -1.07 16.83 -22.24
N GLY A 38 -2.16 17.59 -22.33
CA GLY A 38 -3.21 17.39 -23.31
C GLY A 38 -4.19 16.28 -22.96
N PHE A 39 -4.41 16.04 -21.66
CA PHE A 39 -5.44 15.12 -21.15
C PHE A 39 -6.84 15.76 -21.08
N VAL A 40 -6.97 17.00 -21.55
CA VAL A 40 -8.19 17.80 -21.49
C VAL A 40 -8.70 18.09 -22.88
N LYS A 41 -10.02 17.99 -23.06
CA LYS A 41 -10.73 18.38 -24.27
C LYS A 41 -11.74 19.48 -23.94
N VAL A 42 -11.86 20.47 -24.81
CA VAL A 42 -12.92 21.50 -24.77
C VAL A 42 -13.74 21.36 -26.04
N ASN A 43 -15.06 21.18 -25.90
CA ASN A 43 -15.99 20.93 -27.01
C ASN A 43 -15.49 19.82 -27.95
N GLY A 44 -14.96 18.74 -27.37
CA GLY A 44 -14.39 17.59 -28.10
C GLY A 44 -12.97 17.79 -28.66
N LYS A 45 -12.44 19.03 -28.68
CA LYS A 45 -11.10 19.34 -29.21
C LYS A 45 -10.05 19.32 -28.09
N LYS A 46 -8.91 18.67 -28.31
CA LYS A 46 -7.79 18.66 -27.36
C LYS A 46 -7.28 20.09 -27.15
N MET A 47 -7.24 20.53 -25.89
CA MET A 47 -6.79 21.88 -25.52
C MET A 47 -5.54 21.78 -24.66
N ILE A 48 -4.45 22.41 -25.11
CA ILE A 48 -3.12 22.37 -24.45
C ILE A 48 -2.82 23.69 -23.71
N TYR A 49 -3.65 24.72 -23.92
CA TYR A 49 -3.43 26.05 -23.35
C TYR A 49 -4.23 26.23 -22.05
N PRO A 50 -3.58 26.24 -20.88
CA PRO A 50 -4.28 26.41 -19.59
C PRO A 50 -4.86 27.81 -19.41
N GLY A 51 -4.36 28.80 -20.15
CA GLY A 51 -4.89 30.15 -20.18
C GLY A 51 -6.11 30.33 -21.09
N TYR A 52 -6.64 29.26 -21.69
CA TYR A 52 -7.88 29.31 -22.45
C TYR A 52 -9.02 29.84 -21.56
N LEU A 53 -9.69 30.88 -22.02
CA LEU A 53 -10.83 31.48 -21.32
C LEU A 53 -12.11 30.82 -21.82
N LEU A 54 -12.81 30.14 -20.92
CA LEU A 54 -14.07 29.50 -21.21
C LEU A 54 -15.16 30.54 -21.50
N ASN A 55 -15.95 30.25 -22.52
CA ASN A 55 -17.17 30.95 -22.83
C ASN A 55 -18.36 30.22 -22.19
N PRO A 56 -19.44 30.94 -21.82
CA PRO A 56 -20.68 30.31 -21.40
C PRO A 56 -21.16 29.29 -22.43
N GLY A 57 -21.43 28.06 -21.97
CA GLY A 57 -21.82 26.91 -22.80
C GLY A 57 -20.66 25.97 -23.17
N ASP A 58 -19.39 26.35 -22.95
CA ASP A 58 -18.27 25.46 -23.24
C ASP A 58 -18.28 24.24 -22.32
N MET A 59 -18.13 23.07 -22.93
CA MET A 59 -17.97 21.80 -22.22
C MET A 59 -16.49 21.42 -22.20
N PHE A 60 -15.95 21.13 -21.02
CA PHE A 60 -14.61 20.56 -20.88
C PHE A 60 -14.67 19.16 -20.26
N SER A 61 -13.79 18.28 -20.72
CA SER A 61 -13.69 16.89 -20.26
C SER A 61 -12.24 16.54 -19.98
N VAL A 62 -12.01 15.78 -18.90
CA VAL A 62 -10.69 15.32 -18.48
C VAL A 62 -10.64 13.80 -18.60
N GLU A 63 -9.49 13.26 -18.97
CA GLU A 63 -9.26 11.80 -18.96
C GLU A 63 -9.56 11.19 -17.57
N PRO A 64 -10.48 10.22 -17.44
CA PRO A 64 -10.90 9.70 -16.14
C PRO A 64 -9.77 9.10 -15.30
N GLU A 65 -8.79 8.45 -15.94
CA GLU A 65 -7.64 7.88 -15.22
C GLU A 65 -6.80 8.95 -14.50
N ARG A 66 -6.72 10.16 -15.07
CA ARG A 66 -6.02 11.30 -14.48
C ARG A 66 -6.80 11.89 -13.32
N VAL A 67 -8.12 11.95 -13.45
CA VAL A 67 -9.00 12.40 -12.37
C VAL A 67 -8.92 11.45 -11.19
N LEU A 68 -9.05 10.15 -11.42
CA LEU A 68 -8.92 9.12 -10.38
C LEU A 68 -7.54 9.16 -9.71
N TRP A 69 -6.48 9.45 -10.47
CA TRP A 69 -5.14 9.64 -9.91
C TRP A 69 -4.99 10.93 -9.09
N GLY A 70 -5.54 12.04 -9.55
CA GLY A 70 -5.41 13.32 -8.84
C GLY A 70 -6.27 13.42 -7.59
N THR A 71 -7.47 12.86 -7.64
CA THR A 71 -8.45 12.89 -6.54
C THR A 71 -8.40 11.66 -5.65
N GLY A 72 -7.71 10.61 -6.08
CA GLY A 72 -7.57 9.38 -5.33
C GLY A 72 -6.48 9.45 -4.27
N HIS A 73 -6.46 8.44 -3.41
CA HIS A 73 -5.36 8.25 -2.48
C HIS A 73 -4.05 7.90 -3.21
N MET A 74 -2.94 8.39 -2.68
CA MET A 74 -1.62 8.15 -3.28
C MET A 74 -1.21 6.67 -3.15
N LYS A 75 -0.71 6.11 -4.25
CA LYS A 75 -0.22 4.72 -4.32
C LYS A 75 1.04 4.58 -3.46
N GLY A 76 1.07 3.59 -2.56
CA GLY A 76 2.22 3.32 -1.69
C GLY A 76 2.25 4.10 -0.36
N HIS A 77 1.40 5.12 -0.18
CA HIS A 77 1.20 5.75 1.13
C HIS A 77 0.37 4.84 2.02
N LYS A 78 0.90 4.48 3.21
CA LYS A 78 0.21 3.61 4.17
C LYS A 78 -0.92 4.39 4.83
N LEU A 79 -2.05 3.75 5.05
CA LEU A 79 -3.13 4.35 5.84
C LEU A 79 -2.90 4.22 7.33
N PRO A 80 -3.48 5.13 8.12
CA PRO A 80 -3.71 4.94 9.54
C PRO A 80 -4.44 3.61 9.83
N GLU A 81 -5.55 3.33 9.12
CA GLU A 81 -6.32 2.09 9.32
C GLU A 81 -5.53 0.81 8.99
N ASP A 82 -4.64 0.85 8.00
CA ASP A 82 -3.78 -0.28 7.64
C ASP A 82 -2.67 -0.51 8.69
N SER A 83 -2.22 0.55 9.38
CA SER A 83 -1.32 0.40 10.52
C SER A 83 -2.03 -0.16 11.74
N GLU A 84 -3.24 0.32 12.04
CA GLU A 84 -4.04 -0.14 13.18
C GLU A 84 -4.46 -1.61 13.02
N ARG A 85 -4.92 -2.03 11.83
CA ARG A 85 -5.21 -3.45 11.54
C ARG A 85 -3.99 -4.37 11.68
N ARG A 86 -2.81 -3.87 11.32
CA ARG A 86 -1.56 -4.63 11.50
C ARG A 86 -1.17 -4.74 12.96
N GLN A 87 -1.35 -3.67 13.74
CA GLN A 87 -1.12 -3.69 15.18
C GLN A 87 -2.12 -4.59 15.90
N SER A 88 -3.41 -4.50 15.59
CA SER A 88 -4.43 -5.37 16.18
C SER A 88 -4.21 -6.84 15.82
N GLY A 89 -3.84 -7.14 14.56
CA GLY A 89 -3.50 -8.50 14.15
C GLY A 89 -2.18 -9.01 14.73
N GLN A 90 -1.24 -8.13 15.08
CA GLN A 90 -0.03 -8.49 15.81
C GLN A 90 -0.33 -8.77 17.29
N ASN A 91 -1.19 -7.96 17.92
CA ASN A 91 -1.61 -8.16 19.30
C ASN A 91 -2.44 -9.44 19.45
N GLN A 92 -3.39 -9.71 18.55
CA GLN A 92 -4.17 -10.96 18.56
C GLN A 92 -3.29 -12.20 18.39
N ARG A 93 -2.26 -12.13 17.53
CA ARG A 93 -1.30 -13.23 17.37
C ARG A 93 -0.37 -13.41 18.57
N ALA A 94 -0.12 -12.35 19.34
CA ALA A 94 0.65 -12.41 20.57
C ALA A 94 -0.18 -13.03 21.70
N ASP A 95 -1.46 -12.65 21.82
CA ASP A 95 -2.39 -13.26 22.77
C ASP A 95 -2.62 -14.75 22.48
N GLU A 96 -2.74 -15.15 21.20
CA GLU A 96 -2.84 -16.57 20.80
C GLU A 96 -1.55 -17.36 21.11
N SER A 97 -0.37 -16.75 21.08
CA SER A 97 0.88 -17.43 21.47
C SER A 97 1.02 -17.59 22.98
N ASP A 98 0.55 -16.62 23.77
CA ASP A 98 0.58 -16.68 25.23
C ASP A 98 -0.41 -17.72 25.80
N ASP A 99 -1.53 -17.98 25.12
CA ASP A 99 -2.47 -19.04 25.49
C ASP A 99 -1.98 -20.46 25.14
N VAL A 100 -1.05 -20.60 24.19
CA VAL A 100 -0.41 -21.88 23.85
C VAL A 100 0.73 -22.21 24.82
N GLU A 101 1.49 -21.23 25.32
CA GLU A 101 2.57 -21.45 26.28
C GLU A 101 2.06 -21.90 27.67
N LYS A 102 0.82 -21.56 28.07
CA LYS A 102 0.25 -22.00 29.36
C LYS A 102 -0.25 -23.45 29.41
N LYS A 103 -0.23 -24.20 28.30
CA LYS A 103 -0.73 -25.59 28.24
C LYS A 103 0.35 -26.67 28.18
N GLY A 104 1.63 -26.30 28.18
CA GLY A 104 2.74 -27.24 27.97
C GLY A 104 3.78 -27.22 29.08
N ASP A 105 3.41 -27.48 30.32
CA ASP A 105 4.39 -27.70 31.39
C ASP A 105 3.95 -28.86 32.29
N ASP A 106 4.22 -30.09 31.83
CA ASP A 106 4.37 -31.22 32.75
C ASP A 106 5.32 -32.30 32.17
N LYS A 107 6.29 -32.67 33.01
CA LYS A 107 7.16 -33.87 33.00
C LYS A 107 8.45 -33.91 32.17
N SER A 108 9.52 -33.87 32.96
CA SER A 108 10.51 -34.95 33.18
C SER A 108 11.92 -34.75 32.61
N ALA A 109 12.86 -34.71 33.57
CA ALA A 109 14.29 -34.78 33.38
C ALA A 109 14.74 -36.19 32.98
N THR A 110 15.64 -36.29 32.00
CA THR A 110 16.54 -37.44 31.84
C THR A 110 17.88 -36.97 31.28
N GLN A 111 18.95 -37.35 31.98
CA GLN A 111 20.38 -37.16 31.66
C GLN A 111 20.84 -38.08 30.53
N LEU A 112 21.80 -37.62 29.70
CA LEU A 112 22.74 -38.43 28.91
C LEU A 112 24.04 -37.60 28.78
N GLN A 113 25.15 -37.91 29.45
CA GLN A 113 26.20 -38.93 29.16
C GLN A 113 26.92 -38.79 27.81
N GLU A 114 28.26 -38.79 27.93
CA GLU A 114 29.30 -38.74 26.90
C GLU A 114 29.28 -39.94 25.95
N ALA A 115 29.65 -39.73 24.67
CA ALA A 115 30.64 -40.54 23.93
C ALA A 115 30.83 -40.08 22.46
N SER A 116 32.05 -39.61 22.19
CA SER A 116 32.96 -39.95 21.07
C SER A 116 32.67 -39.59 19.61
N PRO A 117 33.72 -39.20 18.85
CA PRO A 117 33.63 -38.61 17.50
C PRO A 117 33.77 -39.66 16.38
N SER A 118 32.98 -39.52 15.32
CA SER A 118 33.21 -40.23 14.05
C SER A 118 34.05 -39.37 13.11
N GLU A 119 35.20 -39.90 12.71
CA GLU A 119 36.14 -39.34 11.76
C GLU A 119 35.50 -39.03 10.40
N SER A 120 35.68 -37.79 9.93
CA SER A 120 35.55 -37.44 8.51
C SER A 120 36.75 -36.56 8.11
N GLU A 121 37.50 -37.04 7.13
CA GLU A 121 38.61 -36.44 6.36
C GLU A 121 38.94 -34.94 6.60
N PRO A 122 40.22 -34.58 6.83
CA PRO A 122 40.61 -33.19 7.05
C PRO A 122 40.50 -32.35 5.78
N VAL A 123 39.47 -31.50 5.70
CA VAL A 123 39.37 -30.46 4.68
C VAL A 123 40.50 -29.45 4.89
N LYS A 124 41.44 -29.43 3.95
CA LYS A 124 42.70 -28.65 4.03
C LYS A 124 42.49 -27.12 4.11
N ASP A 125 41.31 -26.60 3.72
CA ASP A 125 41.02 -25.16 3.68
C ASP A 125 39.66 -24.78 4.32
N PRO A 126 39.63 -24.08 5.48
CA PRO A 126 38.38 -23.73 6.18
C PRO A 126 37.51 -22.75 5.38
N LYS A 127 38.12 -21.86 4.59
CA LYS A 127 37.41 -20.92 3.72
C LYS A 127 36.75 -21.61 2.53
N ALA A 128 37.32 -22.71 2.04
CA ALA A 128 36.72 -23.48 0.96
C ALA A 128 35.49 -24.24 1.47
N ALA A 129 35.57 -24.82 2.67
CA ALA A 129 34.44 -25.47 3.35
C ALA A 129 33.24 -24.52 3.55
N LEU A 130 33.48 -23.30 4.08
CA LEU A 130 32.42 -22.30 4.27
C LEU A 130 31.77 -21.86 2.95
N LYS A 131 32.56 -21.73 1.87
CA LYS A 131 32.02 -21.43 0.53
C LYS A 131 31.18 -22.59 -0.02
N ALA A 132 31.59 -23.84 0.24
CA ALA A 132 30.83 -25.02 -0.15
C ALA A 132 29.49 -25.11 0.60
N LEU A 133 29.48 -24.92 1.93
CA LEU A 133 28.26 -24.89 2.75
C LEU A 133 27.29 -23.81 2.28
N ARG A 134 27.78 -22.61 1.97
CA ARG A 134 26.96 -21.54 1.42
C ARG A 134 26.31 -21.95 0.08
N LYS A 135 27.09 -22.56 -0.82
CA LYS A 135 26.60 -23.00 -2.14
C LYS A 135 25.56 -24.11 -2.00
N GLN A 136 25.74 -25.02 -1.05
CA GLN A 136 24.76 -26.07 -0.74
C GLN A 136 23.44 -25.48 -0.22
N ALA A 137 23.50 -24.53 0.73
CA ALA A 137 22.30 -23.84 1.23
C ALA A 137 21.58 -23.02 0.12
N GLU A 138 22.35 -22.39 -0.78
CA GLU A 138 21.80 -21.71 -1.97
C GLU A 138 21.11 -22.70 -2.92
N ALA A 139 21.72 -23.85 -3.20
CA ALA A 139 21.13 -24.89 -4.05
C ALA A 139 19.83 -25.48 -3.47
N ILE A 140 19.70 -25.59 -2.15
CA ILE A 140 18.47 -26.04 -1.48
C ILE A 140 17.35 -24.99 -1.61
N LEU A 141 17.68 -23.70 -1.53
CA LEU A 141 16.70 -22.63 -1.72
C LEU A 141 16.26 -22.45 -3.18
N GLU A 142 17.16 -22.72 -4.13
CA GLU A 142 16.95 -22.49 -5.58
C GLU A 142 16.34 -23.69 -6.32
N ASN A 143 16.34 -24.90 -5.74
CA ASN A 143 15.75 -26.11 -6.35
C ASN A 143 14.37 -26.47 -5.73
N PRO A 144 13.26 -25.82 -6.15
CA PRO A 144 11.91 -26.29 -5.84
C PRO A 144 11.50 -27.54 -6.64
N LYS A 145 12.34 -28.01 -7.58
CA LYS A 145 11.99 -29.02 -8.60
C LYS A 145 12.12 -30.49 -8.15
N GLN A 146 12.58 -30.79 -6.94
CA GLN A 146 12.60 -32.15 -6.38
C GLN A 146 11.41 -32.46 -5.46
N GLY A 147 10.24 -31.84 -5.69
CA GLY A 147 8.96 -32.30 -5.16
C GLY A 147 8.71 -32.11 -3.65
N ARG A 148 9.62 -31.49 -2.89
CA ARG A 148 9.40 -31.16 -1.47
C ARG A 148 9.41 -29.65 -1.28
N THR A 149 8.23 -29.04 -1.17
CA THR A 149 8.12 -27.61 -0.84
C THR A 149 8.60 -27.40 0.60
N LEU A 150 9.74 -26.74 0.78
CA LEU A 150 10.29 -26.45 2.12
C LEU A 150 9.29 -25.60 2.95
N SER A 151 9.15 -25.95 4.24
CA SER A 151 8.36 -25.20 5.24
C SER A 151 8.79 -23.73 5.31
N ALA A 152 7.85 -22.83 5.62
CA ALA A 152 8.13 -21.39 5.76
C ALA A 152 9.21 -21.13 6.83
N LYS A 153 9.18 -21.90 7.93
CA LYS A 153 10.17 -21.87 9.01
C LYS A 153 11.55 -22.34 8.53
N GLY A 154 11.61 -23.49 7.84
CA GLY A 154 12.86 -24.00 7.26
C GLY A 154 13.49 -23.07 6.23
N LYS A 155 12.69 -22.36 5.41
CA LYS A 155 13.21 -21.32 4.49
C LYS A 155 13.79 -20.12 5.23
N GLN A 156 13.22 -19.74 6.37
CA GLN A 156 13.72 -18.64 7.20
C GLN A 156 15.06 -19.02 7.85
N GLU A 157 15.16 -20.22 8.39
CA GLU A 157 16.38 -20.76 9.03
C GLU A 157 17.52 -20.90 8.01
N LEU A 158 17.27 -21.44 6.81
CA LEU A 158 18.28 -21.52 5.74
C LEU A 158 18.79 -20.15 5.29
N ARG A 159 17.92 -19.12 5.25
CA ARG A 159 18.32 -17.74 4.92
C ARG A 159 19.14 -17.10 6.03
N ALA A 160 18.82 -17.39 7.31
CA ALA A 160 19.59 -16.93 8.45
C ALA A 160 20.99 -17.58 8.48
N PHE A 161 21.07 -18.89 8.29
CA PHE A 161 22.33 -19.64 8.17
C PHE A 161 23.20 -19.10 7.03
N LYS A 162 22.64 -18.88 5.84
CA LYS A 162 23.36 -18.28 4.70
C LYS A 162 23.96 -16.91 5.05
N ARG A 163 23.24 -16.08 5.82
CA ARG A 163 23.75 -14.77 6.29
C ARG A 163 24.90 -14.96 7.27
N GLN A 164 24.77 -15.89 8.22
CA GLN A 164 25.80 -16.21 9.20
C GLN A 164 27.11 -16.67 8.53
N VAL A 165 27.04 -17.60 7.56
CA VAL A 165 28.20 -18.06 6.78
C VAL A 165 28.81 -16.91 5.95
N LYS A 166 27.99 -16.03 5.37
CA LYS A 166 28.50 -14.86 4.63
C LYS A 166 29.25 -13.90 5.56
N THR A 167 28.74 -13.68 6.77
CA THR A 167 29.40 -12.80 7.74
C THR A 167 30.73 -13.36 8.24
N THR A 168 30.83 -14.68 8.45
CA THR A 168 32.07 -15.33 8.89
C THR A 168 33.13 -15.36 7.79
N ILE A 169 32.75 -15.54 6.52
CA ILE A 169 33.68 -15.39 5.38
C ILE A 169 34.23 -13.97 5.29
N SER A 170 33.42 -12.96 5.60
CA SER A 170 33.82 -11.54 5.50
C SER A 170 34.65 -11.02 6.68
N ARG A 171 34.64 -11.70 7.83
CA ARG A 171 35.37 -11.32 9.05
C ARG A 171 36.37 -12.43 9.44
N PRO A 172 37.60 -12.42 8.89
CA PRO A 172 38.58 -13.46 9.16
C PRO A 172 39.20 -13.30 10.55
N ASN A 173 38.93 -14.25 11.46
CA ASN A 173 39.66 -14.40 12.72
C ASN A 173 40.52 -15.67 12.63
N ALA A 174 41.79 -15.50 12.23
CA ALA A 174 42.68 -16.59 11.79
C ALA A 174 42.90 -17.72 12.83
N SER A 175 42.73 -17.45 14.13
CA SER A 175 42.95 -18.43 15.20
C SER A 175 41.72 -19.34 15.47
N THR A 176 40.52 -18.95 15.03
CA THR A 176 39.26 -19.67 15.35
C THR A 176 38.50 -20.19 14.13
N GLU A 177 39.02 -20.01 12.91
CA GLU A 177 38.30 -20.33 11.66
C GLU A 177 37.88 -21.81 11.57
N ARG A 178 38.73 -22.73 12.05
CA ARG A 178 38.45 -24.19 12.01
C ARG A 178 37.32 -24.60 12.95
N ALA A 179 37.33 -24.11 14.19
CA ALA A 179 36.28 -24.40 15.16
C ALA A 179 34.93 -23.79 14.74
N ILE A 180 34.94 -22.60 14.13
CA ILE A 180 33.73 -21.97 13.59
C ILE A 180 33.20 -22.77 12.40
N ALA A 181 34.09 -23.27 11.52
CA ALA A 181 33.68 -24.09 10.38
C ALA A 181 33.01 -25.40 10.84
N GLN A 182 33.58 -26.11 11.81
CA GLN A 182 33.02 -27.35 12.36
C GLN A 182 31.64 -27.11 13.01
N ASN A 183 31.47 -26.02 13.76
CA ASN A 183 30.18 -25.66 14.35
C ASN A 183 29.14 -25.29 13.28
N LEU A 184 29.55 -24.61 12.20
CA LEU A 184 28.64 -24.28 11.09
C LEU A 184 28.27 -25.50 10.25
N GLU A 185 29.16 -26.48 10.16
CA GLU A 185 28.90 -27.75 9.51
C GLU A 185 27.91 -28.60 10.31
N SER A 186 28.10 -28.74 11.62
CA SER A 186 27.17 -29.47 12.48
C SER A 186 25.78 -28.83 12.54
N THR A 187 25.69 -27.49 12.62
CA THR A 187 24.41 -26.78 12.55
C THR A 187 23.72 -26.95 11.21
N PHE A 188 24.46 -27.01 10.10
CA PHE A 188 23.90 -27.29 8.78
C PHE A 188 23.36 -28.72 8.66
N GLU A 189 24.06 -29.70 9.24
CA GLU A 189 23.60 -31.09 9.29
C GLU A 189 22.33 -31.25 10.13
N GLN A 190 22.22 -30.55 11.26
CA GLN A 190 21.00 -30.49 12.07
C GLN A 190 19.83 -29.85 11.30
N LEU A 191 20.07 -28.76 10.57
CA LEU A 191 19.06 -28.15 9.70
C LEU A 191 18.65 -29.08 8.55
N LYS A 192 19.59 -29.82 7.98
CA LYS A 192 19.29 -30.80 6.93
C LYS A 192 18.48 -31.97 7.49
N ALA A 193 18.78 -32.44 8.70
CA ALA A 193 18.05 -33.50 9.38
C ALA A 193 16.61 -33.08 9.73
N THR A 194 16.41 -31.87 10.24
CA THR A 194 15.07 -31.32 10.51
C THR A 194 14.25 -31.14 9.23
N LEU A 195 14.87 -30.68 8.13
CA LEU A 195 14.22 -30.60 6.83
C LEU A 195 13.85 -31.97 6.23
N LEU A 196 14.62 -33.02 6.55
CA LEU A 196 14.34 -34.39 6.11
C LEU A 196 13.30 -35.09 6.99
N SER A 197 13.25 -34.78 8.29
CA SER A 197 12.30 -35.34 9.26
C SER A 197 10.93 -34.66 9.25
N GLU A 198 10.80 -33.44 8.71
CA GLU A 198 9.50 -32.83 8.39
C GLU A 198 8.83 -33.61 7.24
N LYS A 199 8.19 -34.74 7.57
CA LYS A 199 7.09 -35.31 6.77
C LYS A 199 5.99 -34.22 6.71
N PRO A 200 5.32 -34.01 5.55
CA PRO A 200 4.25 -33.03 5.48
C PRO A 200 3.24 -33.33 6.58
N ALA A 201 2.80 -32.28 7.28
CA ALA A 201 1.67 -32.35 8.19
C ALA A 201 0.44 -32.86 7.41
N SER A 202 0.28 -34.18 7.35
CA SER A 202 -1.02 -34.81 7.26
C SER A 202 -1.68 -34.57 8.61
N THR A 203 -2.73 -33.76 8.59
CA THR A 203 -3.77 -33.69 9.61
C THR A 203 -4.18 -35.12 9.96
N THR A 204 -3.63 -35.64 11.05
CA THR A 204 -4.12 -36.88 11.66
C THR A 204 -5.32 -36.47 12.49
N THR A 205 -6.50 -36.63 11.89
CA THR A 205 -7.77 -36.71 12.61
C THR A 205 -7.69 -37.92 13.53
N THR A 206 -7.39 -37.69 14.81
CA THR A 206 -7.59 -38.69 15.85
C THR A 206 -9.09 -38.77 16.10
N ALA A 207 -9.72 -39.82 15.60
CA ALA A 207 -11.08 -40.17 15.92
C ALA A 207 -11.15 -40.66 17.38
N ALA A 208 -11.74 -39.86 18.26
CA ALA A 208 -12.44 -40.31 19.47
C ALA A 208 -13.16 -39.11 20.13
N SER A 209 -14.42 -38.88 19.74
CA SER A 209 -15.57 -38.64 20.62
C SER A 209 -16.68 -37.94 19.82
N ASP A 210 -17.83 -38.59 19.75
CA ASP A 210 -19.08 -38.05 19.23
C ASP A 210 -19.41 -36.68 19.82
N THR A 211 -19.25 -35.64 19.00
CA THR A 211 -20.11 -34.47 18.99
C THR A 211 -20.18 -34.02 17.55
N SER A 212 -21.38 -34.02 16.98
CA SER A 212 -21.69 -33.41 15.70
C SER A 212 -21.32 -31.93 15.73
N THR A 213 -20.08 -31.60 15.37
CA THR A 213 -19.71 -30.22 15.07
C THR A 213 -20.32 -29.91 13.71
N GLU A 214 -21.54 -29.37 13.72
CA GLU A 214 -22.08 -28.68 12.55
C GLU A 214 -21.01 -27.72 12.03
N PRO A 215 -20.85 -27.56 10.70
CA PRO A 215 -19.95 -26.56 10.17
C PRO A 215 -20.36 -25.24 10.80
N GLU A 216 -19.46 -24.57 11.54
CA GLU A 216 -19.77 -23.31 12.21
C GLU A 216 -20.42 -22.37 11.19
N THR A 217 -21.74 -22.27 11.23
CA THR A 217 -22.51 -21.47 10.30
C THR A 217 -22.16 -20.03 10.65
N LEU A 218 -21.64 -19.27 9.67
CA LEU A 218 -21.31 -17.87 9.90
C LEU A 218 -22.52 -17.18 10.52
N SER A 219 -22.28 -16.35 11.54
CA SER A 219 -23.32 -15.51 12.10
C SER A 219 -24.01 -14.73 10.97
N PRO A 220 -25.34 -14.53 10.99
CA PRO A 220 -26.04 -13.79 9.93
C PRO A 220 -25.43 -12.40 9.67
N LYS A 221 -24.84 -11.81 10.70
CA LYS A 221 -24.10 -10.53 10.60
C LYS A 221 -22.80 -10.68 9.79
N ASP A 222 -22.07 -11.77 10.00
CA ASP A 222 -20.80 -12.05 9.35
C ASP A 222 -21.01 -12.48 7.90
N GLU A 223 -22.06 -13.25 7.61
CA GLU A 223 -22.49 -13.56 6.24
C GLU A 223 -22.82 -12.28 5.46
N TYR A 224 -23.56 -11.35 6.07
CA TYR A 224 -23.86 -10.06 5.46
C TYR A 224 -22.58 -9.26 5.20
N GLN A 225 -21.68 -9.17 6.18
CA GLN A 225 -20.41 -8.46 6.03
C GLN A 225 -19.53 -9.07 4.94
N LEU A 226 -19.46 -10.41 4.88
CA LEU A 226 -18.72 -11.15 3.86
C LEU A 226 -19.30 -10.88 2.47
N ARG A 227 -20.63 -10.93 2.32
CA ARG A 227 -21.31 -10.64 1.05
C ARG A 227 -21.02 -9.21 0.58
N VAL A 228 -21.11 -8.24 1.48
CA VAL A 228 -20.78 -6.83 1.19
C VAL A 228 -19.30 -6.67 0.82
N ALA A 229 -18.40 -7.36 1.50
CA ALA A 229 -16.97 -7.32 1.20
C ALA A 229 -16.64 -7.92 -0.17
N LEU A 230 -17.25 -9.06 -0.53
CA LEU A 230 -17.12 -9.69 -1.83
C LEU A 230 -17.66 -8.79 -2.95
N GLN A 231 -18.84 -8.19 -2.75
CA GLN A 231 -19.40 -7.24 -3.70
C GLN A 231 -18.48 -6.03 -3.92
N ARG A 232 -17.95 -5.44 -2.85
CA ARG A 232 -16.98 -4.33 -2.95
C ARG A 232 -15.70 -4.72 -3.66
N ALA A 233 -15.20 -5.94 -3.41
CA ALA A 233 -14.00 -6.45 -4.07
C ALA A 233 -14.23 -6.69 -5.58
N TYR A 234 -15.46 -7.05 -5.96
CA TYR A 234 -15.86 -7.20 -7.35
C TYR A 234 -16.01 -5.84 -8.05
N GLU A 235 -16.67 -4.88 -7.42
CA GLU A 235 -16.89 -3.52 -7.97
C GLU A 235 -15.59 -2.72 -8.10
N ASN A 236 -14.61 -2.94 -7.21
CA ASN A 236 -13.35 -2.17 -7.17
C ASN A 236 -12.15 -3.09 -6.90
N PRO A 237 -11.72 -3.87 -7.91
CA PRO A 237 -10.64 -4.83 -7.77
C PRO A 237 -9.27 -4.17 -7.59
N ARG A 238 -8.36 -4.87 -6.92
CA ARG A 238 -6.95 -4.45 -6.80
C ARG A 238 -6.20 -4.71 -8.10
N ASP A 239 -5.99 -3.65 -8.87
CA ASP A 239 -5.20 -3.67 -10.08
C ASP A 239 -3.88 -2.89 -9.91
N PRO A 240 -2.70 -3.55 -9.94
CA PRO A 240 -1.41 -2.89 -9.81
C PRO A 240 -0.98 -2.12 -11.07
N SER A 241 -1.61 -2.35 -12.23
CA SER A 241 -1.28 -1.67 -13.49
C SER A 241 -1.74 -0.21 -13.51
N LYS A 242 -2.78 0.12 -12.73
CA LYS A 242 -3.31 1.48 -12.64
C LYS A 242 -2.35 2.44 -11.92
N PRO A 243 -2.35 3.73 -12.30
CA PRO A 243 -1.46 4.72 -11.71
C PRO A 243 -1.87 5.15 -10.29
N TYR A 244 -3.15 4.96 -9.93
CA TYR A 244 -3.70 5.27 -8.60
C TYR A 244 -3.76 4.05 -7.68
N ALA A 245 -4.01 4.28 -6.38
CA ALA A 245 -4.24 3.21 -5.44
C ALA A 245 -5.56 2.49 -5.74
N THR A 246 -5.52 1.16 -5.84
CA THR A 246 -6.68 0.29 -6.02
C THR A 246 -6.86 -0.60 -4.77
N PRO A 247 -8.06 -0.74 -4.20
CA PRO A 247 -9.33 -0.12 -4.61
C PRO A 247 -9.29 1.40 -4.54
N TRP A 248 -9.90 2.08 -5.52
CA TRP A 248 -9.97 3.53 -5.54
C TRP A 248 -10.73 4.05 -4.33
N ARG A 249 -10.23 5.15 -3.76
CA ARG A 249 -10.87 5.90 -2.68
C ARG A 249 -10.48 7.36 -2.79
N PRO A 250 -11.29 8.29 -2.24
CA PRO A 250 -10.96 9.71 -2.26
C PRO A 250 -9.67 10.00 -1.48
N ARG A 251 -9.05 11.11 -1.83
CA ARG A 251 -7.86 11.64 -1.16
C ARG A 251 -8.16 12.00 0.30
N GLU A 252 -7.13 11.88 1.13
CA GLU A 252 -7.18 12.33 2.52
C GLU A 252 -7.60 13.81 2.57
N TYR A 253 -8.53 14.13 3.48
CA TYR A 253 -9.06 15.48 3.68
C TYR A 253 -9.74 16.12 2.46
N MET A 254 -10.14 15.35 1.45
CA MET A 254 -10.86 15.88 0.28
C MET A 254 -12.19 16.56 0.67
N SER A 255 -12.87 16.05 1.71
CA SER A 255 -14.16 16.55 2.19
C SER A 255 -14.15 18.04 2.55
N ALA A 256 -13.06 18.55 3.12
CA ALA A 256 -12.94 19.96 3.51
C ALA A 256 -12.93 20.93 2.32
N PHE A 257 -12.57 20.43 1.12
CA PHE A 257 -12.43 21.22 -0.10
C PHE A 257 -13.42 20.79 -1.19
N ALA A 258 -14.32 19.86 -0.89
CA ALA A 258 -15.27 19.29 -1.83
C ALA A 258 -16.49 20.19 -2.02
N PHE A 259 -16.32 21.30 -2.74
CA PHE A 259 -17.43 22.15 -3.15
C PHE A 259 -17.34 22.46 -4.65
N ILE A 260 -18.48 22.45 -5.33
CA ILE A 260 -18.60 22.77 -6.75
C ILE A 260 -19.32 24.11 -6.87
N PRO A 261 -18.74 25.11 -7.54
CA PRO A 261 -19.37 26.42 -7.65
C PRO A 261 -20.55 26.40 -8.62
N ARG A 262 -21.54 27.28 -8.38
CA ARG A 262 -22.83 27.32 -9.10
C ARG A 262 -22.74 27.69 -10.59
N TYR A 263 -21.60 28.19 -11.06
CA TYR A 263 -21.37 28.50 -12.47
C TYR A 263 -20.85 27.30 -13.27
N LEU A 264 -20.56 26.18 -12.61
CA LEU A 264 -20.17 24.92 -13.23
C LEU A 264 -21.25 23.87 -12.98
N GLU A 265 -21.61 23.16 -14.03
CA GLU A 265 -22.36 21.92 -13.94
C GLU A 265 -21.42 20.75 -14.22
N VAL A 266 -21.35 19.79 -13.31
CA VAL A 266 -20.32 18.74 -13.35
C VAL A 266 -20.97 17.36 -13.33
N ASN A 267 -20.53 16.51 -14.25
CA ASN A 267 -20.86 15.09 -14.27
C ASN A 267 -19.59 14.28 -13.97
N GLN A 268 -19.54 13.72 -12.76
CA GLN A 268 -18.37 12.99 -12.25
C GLN A 268 -18.17 11.64 -12.95
N ASN A 269 -19.25 10.99 -13.42
CA ASN A 269 -19.19 9.66 -14.05
C ASN A 269 -18.33 9.67 -15.31
N ILE A 270 -18.45 10.72 -16.11
CA ILE A 270 -17.72 10.91 -17.37
C ILE A 270 -16.55 11.91 -17.25
N CYS A 271 -16.31 12.45 -16.04
CA CYS A 271 -15.29 13.47 -15.80
C CYS A 271 -15.42 14.67 -16.75
N SER A 272 -16.66 15.16 -16.96
CA SER A 272 -16.94 16.33 -17.79
C SER A 272 -17.74 17.39 -17.05
N ALA A 273 -17.58 18.64 -17.46
CA ALA A 273 -18.29 19.76 -16.89
C ALA A 273 -18.62 20.81 -17.96
N VAL A 274 -19.72 21.51 -17.76
CA VAL A 274 -20.16 22.61 -18.60
C VAL A 274 -19.99 23.93 -17.84
N TYR A 275 -19.32 24.88 -18.49
CA TYR A 275 -19.19 26.24 -17.98
C TYR A 275 -20.45 27.03 -18.31
N LEU A 276 -21.41 27.06 -17.38
CA LEU A 276 -22.75 27.62 -17.63
C LEU A 276 -22.73 29.13 -17.88
N ARG A 277 -21.97 29.86 -17.06
CA ARG A 277 -21.94 31.33 -17.05
C ARG A 277 -20.69 31.85 -16.37
N HIS A 278 -20.46 33.16 -16.45
CA HIS A 278 -19.47 33.81 -15.60
C HIS A 278 -19.95 33.90 -14.15
N PRO A 279 -19.04 33.79 -13.16
CA PRO A 279 -19.39 33.98 -11.76
C PRO A 279 -20.01 35.36 -11.55
N VAL A 280 -21.11 35.41 -10.79
CA VAL A 280 -21.81 36.67 -10.46
C VAL A 280 -21.98 36.86 -8.96
N ALA A 281 -22.06 38.12 -8.52
CA ALA A 281 -22.46 38.46 -7.16
C ALA A 281 -23.98 38.64 -7.06
N ARG A 282 -24.60 37.97 -6.08
CA ARG A 282 -26.02 38.08 -5.73
C ARG A 282 -26.16 38.66 -4.30
N PRO A 283 -27.35 39.14 -3.90
CA PRO A 283 -27.58 39.54 -2.51
C PRO A 283 -27.21 38.39 -1.56
N GLY A 284 -26.30 38.63 -0.62
CA GLY A 284 -25.81 37.64 0.36
C GLY A 284 -24.78 36.62 -0.13
N LEU A 285 -24.43 36.56 -1.42
CA LEU A 285 -23.52 35.53 -1.94
C LEU A 285 -22.70 36.02 -3.14
N ALA A 286 -21.38 35.78 -3.14
CA ALA A 286 -20.56 35.83 -4.34
C ALA A 286 -20.28 34.41 -4.83
N GLU A 287 -20.38 34.18 -6.14
CA GLU A 287 -20.09 32.85 -6.70
C GLU A 287 -18.58 32.54 -6.79
N VAL A 288 -17.70 33.56 -6.72
CA VAL A 288 -16.24 33.36 -6.71
C VAL A 288 -15.82 32.76 -5.36
N PRO A 289 -15.24 31.55 -5.33
CA PRO A 289 -14.89 30.93 -4.06
C PRO A 289 -13.58 31.51 -3.52
N THR A 290 -13.67 32.20 -2.37
CA THR A 290 -12.52 32.76 -1.66
C THR A 290 -12.61 32.44 -0.16
N PRO A 291 -11.49 32.10 0.51
CA PRO A 291 -11.48 31.88 1.95
C PRO A 291 -11.33 33.19 2.75
N PHE A 292 -11.30 34.34 2.08
CA PHE A 292 -10.97 35.62 2.69
C PHE A 292 -12.21 36.45 3.01
N HIS A 293 -12.11 37.26 4.06
CA HIS A 293 -13.14 38.20 4.41
C HIS A 293 -13.29 39.31 3.34
N THR A 294 -14.44 39.99 3.33
CA THR A 294 -14.76 41.01 2.33
C THR A 294 -13.79 42.19 2.37
N GLU A 295 -13.36 42.61 3.57
CA GLU A 295 -12.38 43.69 3.76
C GLU A 295 -11.03 43.38 3.10
N THR A 296 -10.52 42.15 3.25
CA THR A 296 -9.27 41.72 2.59
C THR A 296 -9.39 41.81 1.07
N SER A 297 -10.55 41.42 0.54
CA SER A 297 -10.80 41.51 -0.90
C SER A 297 -10.93 42.95 -1.37
N GLN A 298 -11.48 43.85 -0.54
CA GLN A 298 -11.53 45.28 -0.81
C GLN A 298 -10.13 45.89 -0.87
N LEU A 299 -9.25 45.54 0.07
CA LEU A 299 -7.85 45.97 0.05
C LEU A 299 -7.17 45.52 -1.25
N ALA A 300 -7.34 44.26 -1.64
CA ALA A 300 -6.82 43.74 -2.90
C ALA A 300 -7.35 44.52 -4.11
N PHE A 301 -8.65 44.82 -4.15
CA PHE A 301 -9.26 45.63 -5.21
C PHE A 301 -8.59 47.01 -5.30
N THR A 302 -8.46 47.71 -4.17
CA THR A 302 -7.86 49.06 -4.14
C THR A 302 -6.41 49.06 -4.60
N TRP A 303 -5.64 48.04 -4.20
CA TRP A 303 -4.27 47.85 -4.66
C TRP A 303 -4.20 47.68 -6.18
N TYR A 304 -5.00 46.78 -6.77
CA TYR A 304 -4.95 46.52 -8.21
C TYR A 304 -5.43 47.69 -9.08
N LEU A 305 -6.28 48.58 -8.55
CA LEU A 305 -6.68 49.80 -9.27
C LEU A 305 -5.50 50.74 -9.53
N ARG A 306 -4.55 50.84 -8.58
CA ARG A 306 -3.43 51.78 -8.65
C ARG A 306 -2.08 51.12 -8.84
N ARG A 307 -2.01 49.79 -8.66
CA ARG A 307 -0.78 48.98 -8.56
C ARG A 307 0.19 49.49 -7.50
N ARG A 308 -0.35 50.04 -6.41
CA ARG A 308 0.34 50.60 -5.24
C ARG A 308 -0.65 50.82 -4.10
#